data_AF-A0AAD6PIJ8-F1
#
_entry.id   AF-A0AAD6PIJ8-F1
#
_cell.length_a   1.000
_cell.length_b   1.000
_cell.length_c   1.000
_cell.angle_alpha   90.00
_cell.angle_beta   90.00
_cell.angle_gamma   90.00
#
_symmetry.space_group_name_H-M   'P 1'
#
loop_
_entity.id
_entity.type
_entity.pdbx_description
1 polymer ?
#
loop_
_entity_poly.entity_id
_entity_poly.type
_entity_poly.pdbx_seq_one_letter_code
_entity_poly.pdbx_strand_id
1 'polypeptide(L)'
;MPSEDDILIKKLLLTHDPDGRSLDSELLLRAMENVMCYAATSQVCGFHIDAIAKDDVSDIEVVGSQETLAQIIDRIKIEMLRKHPGKENLHTRTMILFDVLGSYRWDVKMVLTLAAFAAAFSEFCIIMQQCPCNPLAVSLSMLKHLPRNLSTLKPQFKALSLLVRTAMDVTKVHNKA
;
A
#
# COMPACT_ATOMS: atom_id res chain seq x y z
N MET A 1 -27.45 23.34 1.10
CA MET A 1 -26.08 23.53 1.61
C MET A 1 -25.21 22.42 1.04
N PRO A 2 -23.93 22.65 0.71
CA PRO A 2 -23.05 21.58 0.23
C PRO A 2 -22.91 20.48 1.30
N SER A 3 -22.83 19.22 0.85
CA SER A 3 -22.60 18.08 1.74
C SER A 3 -21.19 18.12 2.34
N GLU A 4 -20.94 17.36 3.41
CA GLU A 4 -19.58 17.22 3.97
C GLU A 4 -18.61 16.67 2.92
N ASP A 5 -19.05 15.74 2.08
CA ASP A 5 -18.25 15.18 0.98
C ASP A 5 -17.89 16.25 -0.07
N ASP A 6 -18.81 17.15 -0.42
CA ASP A 6 -18.53 18.26 -1.35
C ASP A 6 -17.47 19.21 -0.80
N ILE A 7 -17.48 19.44 0.52
CA ILE A 7 -16.48 20.29 1.20
C ILE A 7 -15.11 19.59 1.16
N LEU A 8 -15.07 18.28 1.39
CA LEU A 8 -13.83 17.49 1.35
C LEU A 8 -13.24 17.41 -0.06
N ILE A 9 -14.05 17.15 -1.08
CA ILE A 9 -13.61 17.12 -2.48
C ILE A 9 -13.01 18.48 -2.87
N LYS A 10 -13.66 19.58 -2.50
CA LYS A 10 -13.12 20.92 -2.75
C LYS A 10 -11.79 21.14 -2.04
N LYS A 11 -11.68 20.75 -0.77
CA LYS A 11 -10.42 20.86 -0.03
C LYS A 11 -9.31 20.07 -0.70
N LEU A 12 -9.61 18.85 -1.14
CA LEU A 12 -8.68 17.95 -1.81
C LEU A 12 -8.21 18.46 -3.17
N LEU A 13 -9.09 19.12 -3.93
CA LEU A 13 -8.73 19.81 -5.17
C LEU A 13 -7.86 21.04 -4.90
N LEU A 14 -8.15 21.80 -3.84
CA LEU A 14 -7.36 22.98 -3.46
C LEU A 14 -5.96 22.64 -2.97
N THR A 15 -5.77 21.49 -2.31
CA THR A 15 -4.46 21.03 -1.82
C THR A 15 -3.70 20.20 -2.85
N HIS A 16 -4.23 20.04 -4.07
CA HIS A 16 -3.52 19.33 -5.14
C HIS A 16 -2.61 20.28 -5.91
N ASP A 17 -1.31 20.15 -5.68
CA ASP A 17 -0.28 21.00 -6.28
C ASP A 17 0.89 20.13 -6.78
N PRO A 18 0.73 19.43 -7.92
CA PRO A 18 1.75 18.51 -8.40
C PRO A 18 3.04 19.25 -8.79
N ASP A 19 4.16 18.90 -8.16
CA ASP A 19 5.45 19.60 -8.31
C ASP A 19 6.33 19.05 -9.45
N GLY A 20 5.77 18.18 -10.29
CA GLY A 20 6.47 17.52 -11.39
C GLY A 20 7.15 16.21 -11.03
N ARG A 21 7.08 15.75 -9.77
CA ARG A 21 7.54 14.41 -9.39
C ARG A 21 6.85 13.34 -10.22
N SER A 22 7.66 12.39 -10.71
CA SER A 22 7.19 11.25 -11.49
C SER A 22 7.76 9.95 -10.94
N LEU A 23 7.04 8.87 -11.20
CA LEU A 23 7.29 7.54 -10.69
C LEU A 23 6.86 6.55 -11.77
N ASP A 24 7.68 5.53 -12.02
CA ASP A 24 7.28 4.40 -12.86
C ASP A 24 6.20 3.58 -12.13
N SER A 25 4.96 4.01 -12.37
CA SER A 25 3.78 3.42 -11.77
C SER A 25 3.53 2.00 -12.24
N GLU A 26 3.92 1.66 -13.47
CA GLU A 26 3.73 0.31 -14.01
C GLU A 26 4.68 -0.67 -13.34
N LEU A 27 5.96 -0.32 -13.22
CA LEU A 27 6.96 -1.15 -12.55
C LEU A 27 6.63 -1.36 -11.07
N LEU A 28 6.16 -0.32 -10.37
CA LEU A 28 5.77 -0.45 -8.96
C LEU A 28 4.51 -1.30 -8.77
N LEU A 29 3.51 -1.17 -9.64
CA LEU A 29 2.32 -2.02 -9.59
C LEU A 29 2.64 -3.50 -9.85
N ARG A 30 3.55 -3.81 -10.79
CA ARG A 30 4.04 -5.18 -11.02
C ARG A 30 4.74 -5.75 -9.78
N ALA A 31 5.60 -4.96 -9.15
CA ALA A 31 6.26 -5.35 -7.90
C ALA A 31 5.25 -5.70 -6.79
N MET A 32 4.16 -4.94 -6.69
CA MET A 32 3.11 -5.18 -5.71
C MET A 32 2.24 -6.41 -6.02
N GLU A 33 1.97 -6.73 -7.28
CA GLU A 33 1.19 -7.91 -7.66
C GLU A 33 1.84 -9.18 -7.10
N ASN A 34 3.16 -9.29 -7.20
CA ASN A 34 3.92 -10.41 -6.62
C ASN A 34 3.68 -10.53 -5.11
N VAL A 35 3.85 -9.44 -4.37
CA VAL A 35 3.64 -9.41 -2.91
C VAL A 35 2.22 -9.83 -2.53
N MET A 36 1.23 -9.34 -3.26
CA MET A 36 -0.19 -9.61 -3.00
C MET A 36 -0.61 -11.04 -3.32
N CYS A 37 -0.10 -11.60 -4.42
CA CYS A 37 -0.35 -12.98 -4.80
C CYS A 37 0.21 -13.99 -3.76
N TYR A 38 1.40 -13.72 -3.20
CA TYR A 38 1.96 -14.57 -2.15
C TYR A 38 1.18 -14.48 -0.83
N ALA A 39 0.74 -13.28 -0.45
CA ALA A 39 -0.05 -13.08 0.76
C ALA A 39 -1.43 -13.75 0.68
N ALA A 40 -2.02 -13.85 -0.51
CA ALA A 40 -3.34 -14.44 -0.73
C ALA A 40 -3.34 -15.99 -0.81
N THR A 41 -2.22 -16.60 -1.18
CA THR A 41 -2.13 -18.04 -1.53
C THR A 41 -1.53 -18.92 -0.43
N SER A 42 -0.71 -18.39 0.47
CA SER A 42 0.03 -19.22 1.43
C SER A 42 -0.75 -19.51 2.72
N GLN A 43 -1.26 -20.74 2.80
CA GLN A 43 -1.30 -21.53 4.03
C GLN A 43 -0.13 -22.54 3.94
N VAL A 44 0.59 -22.73 5.06
CA VAL A 44 1.57 -23.80 5.34
C VAL A 44 3.05 -23.41 5.22
N CYS A 45 3.81 -23.78 6.25
CA CYS A 45 5.27 -23.80 6.26
C CYS A 45 5.81 -24.75 5.19
N GLY A 46 6.39 -24.17 4.15
CA GLY A 46 7.03 -24.89 3.06
C GLY A 46 7.20 -23.92 1.89
N PHE A 47 8.31 -23.17 1.89
CA PHE A 47 8.65 -22.25 0.82
C PHE A 47 8.87 -23.03 -0.49
N HIS A 48 7.86 -23.09 -1.36
CA HIS A 48 8.11 -23.20 -2.79
C HIS A 48 8.12 -21.79 -3.35
N ILE A 49 9.30 -21.17 -3.34
CA ILE A 49 9.57 -20.00 -4.17
C ILE A 49 9.77 -20.58 -5.57
N ASP A 50 8.68 -20.86 -6.28
CA ASP A 50 8.77 -20.84 -7.73
C ASP A 50 9.21 -19.42 -8.08
N ALA A 51 10.38 -19.31 -8.68
CA ALA A 51 11.05 -18.06 -8.98
C ALA A 51 10.19 -17.23 -9.94
N ILE A 52 9.26 -16.46 -9.37
CA ILE A 52 8.51 -15.44 -10.11
C ILE A 52 9.49 -14.29 -10.34
N ALA A 53 9.54 -13.84 -11.59
CA ALA A 53 10.56 -12.98 -12.16
C ALA A 53 11.05 -11.87 -11.21
N LYS A 54 12.37 -11.81 -11.04
CA LYS A 54 13.11 -10.68 -10.48
C LYS A 54 12.96 -9.48 -11.42
N ASP A 55 11.82 -8.81 -11.41
CA ASP A 55 11.86 -7.38 -11.74
C ASP A 55 12.54 -6.73 -10.53
N ASP A 56 13.77 -6.28 -10.74
CA ASP A 56 14.58 -5.67 -9.69
C ASP A 56 13.97 -4.31 -9.32
N VAL A 57 13.17 -4.31 -8.27
CA VAL A 57 12.49 -3.13 -7.74
C VAL A 57 13.50 -2.07 -7.24
N SER A 58 14.79 -2.43 -7.11
CA SER A 58 15.82 -1.49 -6.67
C SER A 58 16.04 -0.31 -7.63
N ASP A 59 15.59 -0.42 -8.88
CA ASP A 59 15.67 0.65 -9.89
C ASP A 59 14.49 1.64 -9.85
N ILE A 60 13.48 1.44 -8.99
CA ILE A 60 12.34 2.36 -8.93
C ILE A 60 12.68 3.61 -8.10
N GLU A 61 12.95 4.71 -8.79
CA GLU A 61 13.19 6.03 -8.20
C GLU A 61 11.99 6.96 -8.37
N VAL A 62 11.84 7.90 -7.43
CA VAL A 62 10.90 9.02 -7.55
C VAL A 62 11.68 10.21 -8.10
N VAL A 63 11.58 10.42 -9.41
CA VAL A 63 12.30 11.51 -10.09
C VAL A 63 11.82 12.85 -9.54
N GLY A 64 12.76 13.72 -9.14
CA GLY A 64 12.47 15.02 -8.55
C GLY A 64 12.28 15.00 -7.03
N SER A 65 12.46 13.86 -6.36
CA SER A 65 12.46 13.73 -4.91
C SER A 65 13.88 13.64 -4.35
N GLN A 66 14.12 14.24 -3.18
CA GLN A 66 15.33 14.00 -2.38
C GLN A 66 15.23 12.72 -1.53
N GLU A 67 14.00 12.23 -1.34
CA GLU A 67 13.71 11.01 -0.60
C GLU A 67 13.64 9.81 -1.53
N THR A 68 14.14 8.68 -1.07
CA THR A 68 14.02 7.41 -1.77
C THR A 68 12.57 6.91 -1.75
N LEU A 69 12.23 6.04 -2.70
CA LEU A 69 10.91 5.41 -2.73
C LEU A 69 10.58 4.69 -1.42
N ALA A 70 11.55 3.98 -0.82
CA ALA A 70 11.38 3.30 0.46
C ALA A 70 11.01 4.27 1.59
N GLN A 71 11.69 5.42 1.67
CA GLN A 71 11.38 6.45 2.68
C GLN A 71 9.97 7.02 2.50
N ILE A 72 9.55 7.25 1.25
CA ILE A 72 8.21 7.73 0.92
C ILE A 72 7.14 6.69 1.31
N ILE A 73 7.35 5.42 0.93
CA ILE A 73 6.46 4.31 1.26
C ILE A 73 6.33 4.14 2.78
N ASP A 74 7.45 4.20 3.52
CA ASP A 74 7.44 4.07 4.97
C ASP A 74 6.72 5.23 5.64
N ARG A 75 6.91 6.47 5.18
CA ARG A 75 6.17 7.62 5.69
C ARG A 75 4.66 7.43 5.50
N ILE A 76 4.23 7.11 4.28
CA ILE A 76 2.81 6.90 3.96
C ILE A 76 2.24 5.76 4.83
N LYS A 77 2.96 4.65 4.97
CA LYS A 77 2.58 3.52 5.83
C LYS A 77 2.38 3.96 7.28
N ILE A 78 3.32 4.73 7.83
CA ILE A 78 3.21 5.22 9.21
C ILE A 78 1.96 6.09 9.36
N GLU A 79 1.71 7.03 8.44
CA GLU A 79 0.50 7.87 8.48
C GLU A 79 -0.80 7.05 8.39
N MET A 80 -0.83 6.04 7.52
CA MET A 80 -1.99 5.15 7.39
C MET A 80 -2.27 4.37 8.68
N LEU A 81 -1.24 3.90 9.37
CA LEU A 81 -1.36 3.03 10.56
C LEU A 81 -1.42 3.81 11.88
N ARG A 82 -1.01 5.09 11.89
CA ARG A 82 -0.98 5.90 13.10
C ARG A 82 -2.38 6.01 13.69
N LYS A 83 -2.48 5.72 14.99
CA LYS A 83 -3.67 6.05 15.78
C LYS A 83 -3.57 7.51 16.20
N HIS A 84 -4.49 8.35 15.77
CA HIS A 84 -4.55 9.73 16.26
C HIS A 84 -5.38 9.78 17.55
N PRO A 85 -4.90 10.50 18.59
CA PRO A 85 -5.64 10.68 19.83
C PRO A 85 -6.86 11.58 19.58
N GLY A 86 -8.06 10.98 19.57
CA GLY A 86 -9.31 11.72 19.41
C GLY A 86 -10.42 10.89 18.79
N LYS A 87 -11.64 11.45 18.73
CA LYS A 87 -12.78 10.88 17.99
C LYS A 87 -12.62 11.20 16.51
N GLU A 88 -11.51 10.78 15.93
CA GLU A 88 -11.14 11.15 14.59
C GLU A 88 -11.95 10.32 13.59
N ASN A 89 -12.74 10.99 12.74
CA ASN A 89 -13.48 10.33 11.69
C ASN A 89 -12.52 9.93 10.56
N LEU A 90 -12.95 8.95 9.74
CA LEU A 90 -12.16 8.46 8.61
C LEU A 90 -11.76 9.58 7.64
N HIS A 91 -12.57 10.64 7.53
CA HIS A 91 -12.30 11.77 6.65
C HIS A 91 -11.03 12.53 7.05
N THR A 92 -10.81 12.80 8.34
CA THR A 92 -9.59 13.49 8.78
C THR A 92 -8.33 12.70 8.44
N ARG A 93 -8.34 11.37 8.68
CA ARG A 93 -7.22 10.49 8.32
C ARG A 93 -6.94 10.50 6.83
N THR A 94 -8.00 10.42 6.02
CA THR A 94 -7.90 10.50 4.56
C THR A 94 -7.33 11.85 4.12
N MET A 95 -7.72 12.97 4.74
CA MET A 95 -7.18 14.29 4.41
C MET A 95 -5.70 14.44 4.78
N ILE A 96 -5.26 13.90 5.93
CA ILE A 96 -3.83 13.90 6.32
C ILE A 96 -3.02 13.12 5.27
N LEU A 97 -3.53 11.98 4.83
CA LEU A 97 -2.87 11.19 3.79
C LEU A 97 -2.76 11.97 2.47
N PHE A 98 -3.81 12.68 2.08
CA PHE A 98 -3.79 13.51 0.87
C PHE A 98 -2.87 14.73 0.97
N ASP A 99 -2.66 15.27 2.17
CA ASP A 99 -1.70 16.34 2.44
C ASP A 99 -0.26 15.85 2.20
N VAL A 100 0.09 14.68 2.76
CA VAL A 100 1.41 14.03 2.53
C VAL A 100 1.66 13.71 1.06
N LEU A 101 0.58 13.46 0.32
CA LEU A 101 0.60 13.13 -1.08
C LEU A 101 0.39 14.34 -2.01
N GLY A 102 0.20 15.55 -1.47
CA GLY A 102 -0.31 16.72 -2.20
C GLY A 102 0.47 17.06 -3.47
N SER A 103 1.79 16.88 -3.40
CA SER A 103 2.77 17.16 -4.47
C SER A 103 2.81 16.14 -5.61
N TYR A 104 2.12 15.01 -5.47
CA TYR A 104 2.08 13.97 -6.50
C TYR A 104 0.85 14.12 -7.41
N ARG A 105 0.99 13.68 -8.67
CA ARG A 105 -0.15 13.51 -9.58
C ARG A 105 -1.11 12.43 -9.07
N TRP A 106 -2.39 12.50 -9.43
CA TRP A 106 -3.43 11.58 -8.94
C TRP A 106 -3.09 10.09 -9.14
N ASP A 107 -2.52 9.74 -10.29
CA ASP A 107 -2.06 8.40 -10.60
C ASP A 107 -0.96 7.94 -9.64
N VAL A 108 0.04 8.79 -9.40
CA VAL A 108 1.14 8.51 -8.47
C VAL A 108 0.66 8.43 -7.02
N LYS A 109 -0.27 9.30 -6.60
CA LYS A 109 -0.90 9.25 -5.26
C LYS A 109 -1.52 7.89 -4.98
N MET A 110 -2.28 7.38 -5.95
CA MET A 110 -2.93 6.07 -5.86
C MET A 110 -1.89 4.95 -5.74
N VAL A 111 -0.89 4.94 -6.61
CA VAL A 111 0.14 3.88 -6.63
C VAL A 111 0.97 3.88 -5.36
N LEU A 112 1.43 5.04 -4.88
CA LEU A 112 2.19 5.15 -3.63
C LEU A 112 1.37 4.70 -2.41
N THR A 113 0.08 5.04 -2.37
CA THR A 113 -0.82 4.59 -1.30
C THR A 113 -0.97 3.08 -1.30
N LEU A 114 -1.18 2.49 -2.48
CA LEU A 114 -1.29 1.03 -2.61
C LEU A 114 0.04 0.34 -2.27
N ALA A 115 1.19 0.91 -2.64
CA ALA A 115 2.51 0.38 -2.30
C ALA A 115 2.77 0.39 -0.80
N ALA A 116 2.48 1.51 -0.11
CA ALA A 116 2.56 1.61 1.34
C ALA A 116 1.65 0.60 2.05
N PHE A 117 0.44 0.41 1.53
CA PHE A 117 -0.46 -0.59 2.06
C PHE A 117 0.05 -2.03 1.83
N ALA A 118 0.52 -2.36 0.63
CA ALA A 118 1.10 -3.66 0.31
C ALA A 118 2.33 -3.97 1.17
N ALA A 119 3.18 -2.97 1.44
CA ALA A 119 4.33 -3.09 2.33
C ALA A 119 3.91 -3.35 3.79
N ALA A 120 2.94 -2.60 4.31
CA ALA A 120 2.39 -2.84 5.65
C ALA A 120 1.77 -4.24 5.77
N PHE A 121 1.09 -4.65 4.71
CA PHE A 121 0.34 -5.89 4.65
C PHE A 121 1.26 -7.11 4.56
N SER A 122 2.31 -7.06 3.74
CA SER A 122 3.26 -8.17 3.61
C SER A 122 4.02 -8.45 4.89
N GLU A 123 4.41 -7.40 5.62
CA GLU A 123 5.02 -7.51 6.96
C GLU A 123 4.08 -8.22 7.94
N PHE A 124 2.78 -7.96 7.86
CA PHE A 124 1.80 -8.65 8.67
C PHE A 124 1.61 -10.11 8.26
N CYS A 125 1.46 -10.38 6.96
CA CYS A 125 1.27 -11.72 6.42
C CYS A 125 2.45 -12.65 6.72
N ILE A 126 3.68 -12.19 6.56
CA ILE A 126 4.87 -13.01 6.78
C ILE A 126 4.99 -13.45 8.24
N ILE A 127 4.69 -12.55 9.20
CA ILE A 127 4.68 -12.89 10.63
C ILE A 127 3.65 -13.98 10.91
N MET A 128 2.44 -13.81 10.37
CA MET A 128 1.33 -14.73 10.61
C MET A 128 1.54 -16.10 9.97
N GLN A 129 2.12 -16.14 8.77
CA GLN A 129 2.49 -17.39 8.09
C GLN A 129 3.57 -18.17 8.84
N GLN A 130 4.46 -17.48 9.56
CA GLN A 130 5.55 -18.11 10.31
C GLN A 130 5.16 -18.52 11.74
N CYS A 131 4.09 -17.98 12.31
CA CYS A 131 3.62 -18.32 13.66
C CYS A 131 3.48 -19.84 13.93
N PRO A 132 3.02 -20.70 12.99
CA PRO A 132 2.91 -22.14 13.23
C PRO A 132 4.25 -22.86 13.44
N CYS A 133 5.37 -22.35 12.91
CA CYS A 133 6.65 -23.07 12.90
C CYS A 133 7.83 -22.28 13.48
N ASN A 134 7.65 -20.99 13.79
CA ASN A 134 8.71 -20.12 14.28
C ASN A 134 8.29 -19.42 15.60
N PRO A 135 8.88 -19.79 16.75
CA PRO A 135 8.54 -19.16 18.03
C PRO A 135 8.88 -17.66 18.07
N LEU A 136 9.88 -17.19 17.30
CA LEU A 136 10.17 -15.76 17.19
C LEU A 136 9.03 -15.00 16.52
N ALA A 137 8.39 -15.59 15.51
CA ALA A 137 7.21 -14.99 14.87
C ALA A 137 6.03 -14.92 15.84
N VAL A 138 5.87 -15.92 16.71
CA VAL A 138 4.87 -15.90 17.79
C VAL A 138 5.15 -14.74 18.75
N SER A 139 6.38 -14.62 19.28
CA SER A 139 6.75 -13.51 20.17
C SER A 139 6.58 -12.14 19.51
N LEU A 140 6.94 -12.00 18.23
CA LEU A 140 6.79 -10.76 17.48
C LEU A 140 5.31 -10.40 17.27
N SER A 141 4.46 -11.38 16.97
CA SER A 141 3.01 -11.17 16.83
C SER A 141 2.38 -10.67 18.14
N MET A 142 2.83 -11.21 19.28
CA MET A 142 2.37 -10.79 20.60
C MET A 142 2.81 -9.35 20.91
N LEU A 143 4.07 -9.01 20.66
CA LEU A 143 4.61 -7.66 20.89
C LEU A 143 3.91 -6.60 20.02
N LYS A 144 3.57 -6.95 18.78
CA LYS A 144 2.85 -6.06 17.85
C LYS A 144 1.33 -6.09 18.05
N HIS A 145 0.81 -6.81 19.04
CA HIS A 145 -0.63 -6.97 19.30
C HIS A 145 -1.43 -7.41 18.06
N LEU A 146 -0.87 -8.32 17.27
CA LEU A 146 -1.49 -8.81 16.04
C LEU A 146 -2.61 -9.82 16.33
N PRO A 147 -3.72 -9.83 15.56
CA PRO A 147 -4.76 -10.83 15.69
C PRO A 147 -4.26 -12.22 15.29
N ARG A 148 -4.58 -13.25 16.08
CA ARG A 148 -4.14 -14.64 15.83
C ARG A 148 -4.84 -15.33 14.65
N ASN A 149 -5.95 -14.78 14.15
CA ASN A 149 -6.73 -15.36 13.07
C ASN A 149 -6.95 -14.34 11.94
N LEU A 150 -6.66 -14.77 10.71
CA LEU A 150 -6.76 -13.97 9.49
C LEU A 150 -8.01 -14.28 8.66
N SER A 151 -8.84 -15.25 9.07
CA SER A 151 -10.01 -15.66 8.30
C SER A 151 -10.99 -14.52 8.04
N THR A 152 -11.06 -13.55 8.97
CA THR A 152 -11.90 -12.35 8.87
C THR A 152 -11.37 -11.31 7.88
N LEU A 153 -10.10 -11.40 7.50
CA LEU A 153 -9.44 -10.46 6.58
C LEU A 153 -9.33 -11.00 5.14
N LYS A 154 -9.69 -12.28 4.91
CA LYS A 154 -9.67 -12.91 3.58
C LYS A 154 -10.44 -12.13 2.51
N PRO A 155 -11.66 -11.61 2.76
CA PRO A 155 -12.38 -10.82 1.76
C PRO A 155 -11.62 -9.56 1.33
N GLN A 156 -11.01 -8.86 2.29
CA GLN A 156 -10.22 -7.66 2.07
C GLN A 156 -8.97 -7.98 1.25
N PHE A 157 -8.35 -9.14 1.48
CA PHE A 157 -7.20 -9.59 0.68
C PHE A 157 -7.56 -9.82 -0.78
N LYS A 158 -8.70 -10.45 -1.04
CA LYS A 158 -9.21 -10.67 -2.39
C LYS A 158 -9.54 -9.36 -3.09
N ALA A 159 -10.23 -8.45 -2.38
CA ALA A 159 -10.59 -7.14 -2.92
C ALA A 159 -9.35 -6.31 -3.28
N LEU A 160 -8.33 -6.31 -2.41
CA LEU A 160 -7.07 -5.60 -2.68
C LEU A 160 -6.29 -6.20 -3.85
N SER A 161 -6.20 -7.52 -3.91
CA SER A 161 -5.53 -8.22 -5.03
C SER A 161 -6.22 -7.90 -6.36
N LEU A 162 -7.55 -7.82 -6.35
CA LEU A 162 -8.32 -7.38 -7.51
C LEU A 162 -8.05 -5.91 -7.85
N LEU A 163 -8.01 -5.02 -6.86
CA LEU A 163 -7.73 -3.60 -7.08
C LEU A 163 -6.36 -3.37 -7.72
N VAL A 164 -5.31 -4.04 -7.24
CA VAL A 164 -3.96 -3.95 -7.83
C VAL A 164 -3.96 -4.45 -9.28
N ARG A 165 -4.60 -5.59 -9.55
CA ARG A 165 -4.71 -6.13 -10.91
C ARG A 165 -5.48 -5.20 -11.85
N THR A 166 -6.61 -4.68 -11.41
CA THR A 166 -7.39 -3.70 -12.19
C THR A 166 -6.57 -2.43 -12.46
N ALA A 167 -5.83 -1.93 -11.47
CA ALA A 167 -4.95 -0.77 -11.66
C ALA A 167 -3.88 -1.04 -12.73
N MET A 168 -3.28 -2.24 -12.73
CA MET A 168 -2.34 -2.66 -13.78
C MET A 168 -2.96 -2.77 -15.17
N ASP A 169 -4.21 -3.24 -15.25
CA ASP A 169 -4.90 -3.33 -16.54
C ASP A 169 -5.18 -1.94 -17.11
N VAL A 170 -5.52 -0.97 -16.26
CA VAL A 170 -5.72 0.43 -16.67
C VAL A 170 -4.43 1.08 -17.16
N THR A 171 -3.29 0.86 -16.49
CA THR A 171 -2.00 1.43 -16.92
C THR A 171 -1.53 0.85 -18.25
N LYS A 172 -1.74 -0.45 -18.51
CA LYS A 172 -1.43 -1.09 -19.80
C LYS A 172 -2.24 -0.53 -20.98
N VAL A 173 -3.49 -0.12 -20.75
CA VAL A 173 -4.35 0.45 -21.79
C VAL A 173 -3.89 1.86 -22.20
N HIS A 174 -3.27 2.62 -21.30
CA HIS A 174 -2.80 3.98 -21.57
C HIS A 174 -1.50 4.04 -22.41
N ASN A 175 -0.67 2.99 -22.38
CA ASN A 175 0.59 2.88 -23.14
C ASN A 175 0.42 2.30 -24.56
N LYS A 176 -0.83 2.10 -25.03
CA LYS A 176 -1.15 1.58 -26.37
C LYS A 176 -1.74 2.63 -27.34
N ALA A 177 -1.79 3.90 -26.95
CA ALA A 177 -2.33 5.01 -27.75
C ALA A 177 -1.21 5.94 -28.27
#